data_AF-A0A524LEE8-F1
#
_entry.id   AF-A0A524LEE8-F1
#
_cell.length_a   1.000
_cell.length_b   1.000
_cell.length_c   1.000
_cell.angle_alpha   90.00
_cell.angle_beta   90.00
_cell.angle_gamma   90.00
#
_symmetry.space_group_name_H-M   'P 1'
#
loop_
_entity.id
_entity.type
_entity.pdbx_description
1 polymer ?
#
loop_
_entity_poly.entity_id
_entity_poly.type
_entity_poly.pdbx_seq_one_letter_code
_entity_poly.pdbx_strand_id
1 'polypeptide(L)'
;MHVIGEAKGIKLHVSKDAYFSYFNSPYSGHSHAAAIDIYPYHHEWGGPVVSPVTGKLVRIRKTTMGMKKEFPTEDYDFGIAIQPEDCEDAIVRILHCSPSLKEGDSVARGDVIGSTIRSRYFNYWTGPHYHIELMRLDSFPRSTRSYQLTLPFRFESKKIEELPSSVEFLIDTVSEDFIAGYPKGLSHTTIDGYTGLSGICNGKDVVGILDGGLSHYKHGGVIGHTNSIEGSIIGLQEVPVGTIERSL
;
A
#
# COMPACT_ATOMS: atom_id res chain seq x y z
N MET A 1 -4.85 3.84 15.81
CA MET A 1 -4.31 3.11 14.65
C MET A 1 -5.22 1.95 14.29
N HIS A 2 -5.26 1.56 13.01
CA HIS A 2 -6.01 0.40 12.52
C HIS A 2 -5.06 -0.74 12.16
N VAL A 3 -5.55 -1.98 12.20
CA VAL A 3 -4.81 -3.13 11.66
C VAL A 3 -5.02 -3.15 10.15
N ILE A 4 -3.93 -3.30 9.41
CA ILE A 4 -3.94 -3.35 7.94
C ILE A 4 -3.22 -4.59 7.41
N GLY A 5 -3.02 -5.61 8.24
CA GLY A 5 -2.35 -6.81 7.80
C GLY A 5 -1.86 -7.60 8.99
N GLU A 6 -1.84 -8.90 8.84
CA GLU A 6 -1.33 -9.81 9.85
C GLU A 6 -0.55 -10.94 9.19
N ALA A 7 0.55 -11.33 9.81
CA ALA A 7 1.19 -12.61 9.53
C ALA A 7 1.95 -13.06 10.78
N LYS A 8 2.03 -14.38 10.99
CA LYS A 8 2.70 -14.96 12.17
C LYS A 8 2.20 -14.41 13.52
N GLY A 9 0.93 -14.02 13.61
CA GLY A 9 0.34 -13.41 14.80
C GLY A 9 0.75 -11.94 15.04
N ILE A 10 1.55 -11.35 14.15
CA ILE A 10 2.00 -9.96 14.23
C ILE A 10 1.07 -9.10 13.38
N LYS A 11 0.43 -8.12 14.03
CA LYS A 11 -0.47 -7.17 13.39
C LYS A 11 0.28 -5.91 13.00
N LEU A 12 0.17 -5.53 11.74
CA LEU A 12 0.71 -4.28 11.20
C LEU A 12 -0.32 -3.17 11.35
N HIS A 13 0.12 -2.02 11.84
CA HIS A 13 -0.76 -0.91 12.14
C HIS A 13 -0.45 0.36 11.36
N VAL A 14 -1.49 1.17 11.14
CA VAL A 14 -1.36 2.50 10.53
C VAL A 14 -2.23 3.54 11.23
N SER A 15 -1.87 4.81 11.12
CA SER A 15 -2.70 5.96 11.54
C SER A 15 -4.05 5.94 10.83
N LYS A 16 -5.10 6.44 11.48
CA LYS A 16 -6.48 6.28 10.98
C LYS A 16 -6.81 7.07 9.71
N ASP A 17 -6.03 8.11 9.49
CA ASP A 17 -6.11 9.08 8.40
C ASP A 17 -5.18 8.73 7.23
N ALA A 18 -4.35 7.70 7.37
CA ALA A 18 -3.46 7.27 6.31
C ALA A 18 -4.20 6.44 5.26
N TYR A 19 -3.77 6.56 4.02
CA TYR A 19 -4.11 5.63 2.95
C TYR A 19 -3.05 4.53 2.86
N PHE A 20 -3.38 3.41 2.26
CA PHE A 20 -2.41 2.37 1.97
C PHE A 20 -2.79 1.59 0.71
N SER A 21 -1.83 0.83 0.18
CA SER A 21 -2.06 -0.09 -0.92
C SER A 21 -1.18 -1.33 -0.80
N TYR A 22 -1.73 -2.50 -1.12
CA TYR A 22 -1.01 -3.77 -1.23
C TYR A 22 -0.53 -4.05 -2.65
N PHE A 23 -1.18 -3.50 -3.68
CA PHE A 23 -0.96 -3.90 -5.07
C PHE A 23 -0.49 -2.75 -5.98
N ASN A 24 -0.35 -1.52 -5.48
CA ASN A 24 0.07 -0.35 -6.27
C ASN A 24 1.61 -0.22 -6.41
N SER A 25 2.31 -1.29 -6.77
CA SER A 25 3.76 -1.26 -6.95
C SER A 25 4.24 -2.43 -7.81
N PRO A 26 5.28 -2.28 -8.64
CA PRO A 26 5.72 -3.34 -9.54
C PRO A 26 6.49 -4.46 -8.83
N TYR A 27 6.86 -4.27 -7.55
CA TYR A 27 7.73 -5.17 -6.83
C TYR A 27 7.00 -6.42 -6.36
N SER A 28 7.71 -7.55 -6.33
CA SER A 28 7.14 -8.88 -6.08
C SER A 28 6.40 -9.02 -4.75
N GLY A 29 6.73 -8.20 -3.75
CA GLY A 29 5.99 -8.19 -2.47
C GLY A 29 4.52 -7.83 -2.69
N HIS A 30 4.24 -6.87 -3.56
CA HIS A 30 2.88 -6.39 -3.85
C HIS A 30 2.05 -7.41 -4.63
N SER A 31 2.66 -8.09 -5.61
CA SER A 31 1.97 -9.14 -6.37
C SER A 31 1.58 -10.37 -5.53
N HIS A 32 2.12 -10.50 -4.31
CA HIS A 32 1.85 -11.61 -3.39
C HIS A 32 1.16 -11.15 -2.08
N ALA A 33 0.67 -9.91 -2.01
CA ALA A 33 0.13 -9.32 -0.78
C ALA A 33 1.08 -9.49 0.44
N ALA A 34 2.39 -9.38 0.21
CA ALA A 34 3.43 -9.51 1.22
C ALA A 34 4.04 -8.16 1.62
N ALA A 35 3.56 -7.07 1.01
CA ALA A 35 4.03 -5.71 1.21
C ALA A 35 2.86 -4.72 1.22
N ILE A 36 3.07 -3.58 1.88
CA ILE A 36 2.10 -2.48 1.92
C ILE A 36 2.85 -1.15 1.75
N ASP A 37 2.41 -0.33 0.81
CA ASP A 37 2.80 1.08 0.74
C ASP A 37 1.80 1.90 1.55
N ILE A 38 2.28 2.67 2.52
CA ILE A 38 1.47 3.51 3.40
C ILE A 38 1.72 4.97 3.04
N TYR A 39 0.65 5.67 2.71
CA TYR A 39 0.62 7.08 2.32
C TYR A 39 0.10 7.91 3.50
N PRO A 40 0.98 8.64 4.21
CA PRO A 40 0.56 9.51 5.30
C PRO A 40 -0.35 10.65 4.83
N TYR A 41 -1.24 11.12 5.71
CA TYR A 41 -2.18 12.20 5.42
C TYR A 41 -1.52 13.56 5.14
N HIS A 42 -0.28 13.79 5.57
CA HIS A 42 0.37 15.09 5.35
C HIS A 42 0.67 15.36 3.87
N HIS A 43 0.69 14.34 3.01
CA HIS A 43 0.92 14.44 1.55
C HIS A 43 2.19 15.20 1.09
N GLU A 44 3.08 15.59 2.03
CA GLU A 44 4.36 16.24 1.77
C GLU A 44 5.57 15.34 2.06
N TRP A 45 6.64 15.46 1.26
CA TRP A 45 7.91 14.78 1.55
C TRP A 45 8.57 15.34 2.81
N GLY A 46 9.28 14.50 3.57
CA GLY A 46 9.89 14.89 4.84
C GLY A 46 8.92 14.85 6.04
N GLY A 47 7.63 14.57 5.81
CA GLY A 47 6.68 14.37 6.90
C GLY A 47 6.90 13.06 7.67
N PRO A 48 6.31 12.93 8.87
CA PRO A 48 6.65 11.88 9.83
C PRO A 48 6.23 10.47 9.37
N VAL A 49 7.11 9.50 9.61
CA VAL A 49 6.82 8.06 9.50
C VAL A 49 6.69 7.50 10.90
N VAL A 50 5.63 6.72 11.15
CA VAL A 50 5.33 6.13 12.45
C VAL A 50 5.55 4.62 12.45
N SER A 51 5.92 4.07 13.60
CA SER A 51 6.14 2.64 13.75
C SER A 51 4.83 1.85 13.61
N PRO A 52 4.77 0.81 12.75
CA PRO A 52 3.59 -0.05 12.61
C PRO A 52 3.45 -1.05 13.76
N VAL A 53 4.48 -1.25 14.59
CA VAL A 53 4.53 -2.23 15.69
C VAL A 53 5.26 -1.69 16.91
N THR A 54 5.02 -2.27 18.09
CA THR A 54 5.88 -2.06 19.27
C THR A 54 7.06 -3.03 19.20
N GLY A 55 8.27 -2.55 19.48
CA GLY A 55 9.44 -3.40 19.41
C GLY A 55 10.77 -2.65 19.47
N LYS A 56 11.82 -3.29 18.99
CA LYS A 56 13.19 -2.76 19.00
C LYS A 56 13.73 -2.59 17.59
N LEU A 57 14.40 -1.46 17.33
CA LEU A 57 15.14 -1.26 16.09
C LEU A 57 16.39 -2.14 16.13
N VAL A 58 16.42 -3.19 15.31
CA VAL A 58 17.52 -4.16 15.27
C VAL A 58 18.46 -3.94 14.10
N ARG A 59 18.05 -3.15 13.10
CA ARG A 59 18.88 -2.83 11.96
C ARG A 59 18.46 -1.55 11.24
N ILE A 60 19.44 -0.77 10.80
CA ILE A 60 19.28 0.36 9.89
C ILE A 60 20.35 0.23 8.81
N ARG A 61 19.93 0.25 7.54
CA ARG A 61 20.84 0.23 6.39
C ARG A 61 20.59 1.42 5.51
N LYS A 62 21.57 2.32 5.46
CA LYS A 62 21.65 3.38 4.46
C LYS A 62 22.25 2.84 3.16
N THR A 63 21.62 3.16 2.03
CA THR A 63 22.06 2.72 0.69
C THR A 63 22.17 3.92 -0.23
N THR A 64 23.33 4.12 -0.86
CA THR A 64 23.49 5.15 -1.89
C THR A 64 22.73 4.76 -3.15
N MET A 65 21.97 5.70 -3.72
CA MET A 65 21.14 5.48 -4.88
C MET A 65 21.91 5.74 -6.18
N GLY A 66 21.51 5.05 -7.25
CA GLY A 66 22.21 4.99 -8.55
C GLY A 66 22.20 6.28 -9.35
N MET A 67 21.66 6.29 -10.58
CA MET A 67 21.60 7.51 -11.39
C MET A 67 20.60 8.51 -10.81
N LYS A 68 20.93 9.81 -10.89
CA LYS A 68 20.02 10.89 -10.49
C LYS A 68 18.80 10.91 -11.42
N LYS A 69 17.62 11.19 -10.85
CA LYS A 69 16.37 11.36 -11.60
C LYS A 69 16.25 12.80 -12.12
N GLU A 70 15.40 12.99 -13.12
CA GLU A 70 15.10 14.30 -13.71
C GLU A 70 14.26 15.19 -12.78
N PHE A 71 13.70 14.62 -11.71
CA PHE A 71 12.95 15.31 -10.66
C PHE A 71 13.70 15.23 -9.31
N PRO A 72 13.37 16.09 -8.31
CA PRO A 72 14.03 16.08 -7.02
C PRO A 72 13.93 14.73 -6.31
N THR A 73 15.06 14.20 -5.85
CA THR A 73 15.17 12.94 -5.11
C THR A 73 16.35 12.99 -4.16
N GLU A 74 16.31 12.20 -3.11
CA GLU A 74 17.46 11.98 -2.24
C GLU A 74 18.55 11.14 -2.91
N ASP A 75 19.80 11.31 -2.45
CA ASP A 75 20.95 10.53 -2.91
C ASP A 75 21.07 9.18 -2.20
N TYR A 76 20.25 8.97 -1.17
CA TYR A 76 20.24 7.77 -0.34
C TYR A 76 18.82 7.28 -0.09
N ASP A 77 18.71 5.99 0.20
CA ASP A 77 17.53 5.36 0.75
C ASP A 77 17.89 4.55 2.00
N PHE A 78 16.89 4.18 2.78
CA PHE A 78 17.06 3.48 4.04
C PHE A 78 16.16 2.26 4.10
N GLY A 79 16.71 1.18 4.65
CA GLY A 79 15.92 0.09 5.21
C GLY A 79 16.05 0.10 6.73
N ILE A 80 14.93 -0.01 7.44
CA ILE A 80 14.84 -0.10 8.90
C ILE A 80 14.21 -1.45 9.25
N ALA A 81 14.73 -2.14 10.26
CA ALA A 81 14.14 -3.35 10.79
C ALA A 81 13.73 -3.13 12.24
N ILE A 82 12.44 -3.32 12.52
CA ILE A 82 11.90 -3.36 13.87
C ILE A 82 11.57 -4.81 14.19
N GLN A 83 12.18 -5.38 15.21
CA GLN A 83 11.82 -6.67 15.77
C GLN A 83 10.65 -6.47 16.74
N PRO A 84 9.45 -7.04 16.48
CA PRO A 84 8.31 -6.94 17.39
C PRO A 84 8.63 -7.56 18.76
N GLU A 85 8.09 -6.99 19.84
CA GLU A 85 8.36 -7.47 21.20
C GLU A 85 7.89 -8.91 21.46
N ASP A 86 6.78 -9.31 20.84
CA ASP A 86 6.17 -10.63 21.00
C ASP A 86 6.67 -11.67 19.97
N CYS A 87 7.73 -11.37 19.21
CA CYS A 87 8.24 -12.29 18.21
C CYS A 87 9.76 -12.16 17.98
N GLU A 88 10.50 -13.20 18.37
CA GLU A 88 11.96 -13.21 18.27
C GLU A 88 12.47 -13.56 16.86
N ASP A 89 11.69 -14.23 16.01
CA ASP A 89 12.16 -14.75 14.72
C ASP A 89 11.71 -13.92 13.48
N ALA A 90 11.03 -12.80 13.70
CA ALA A 90 10.55 -11.92 12.64
C ALA A 90 10.98 -10.45 12.81
N ILE A 91 10.93 -9.71 11.72
CA ILE A 91 11.09 -8.26 11.67
C ILE A 91 10.01 -7.64 10.79
N VAL A 92 9.62 -6.42 11.13
CA VAL A 92 8.96 -5.50 10.21
C VAL A 92 10.04 -4.66 9.55
N ARG A 93 10.18 -4.81 8.23
CA ARG A 93 11.08 -4.00 7.42
C ARG A 93 10.33 -2.78 6.91
N ILE A 94 10.98 -1.62 6.98
CA ILE A 94 10.43 -0.34 6.54
C ILE A 94 11.42 0.29 5.56
N LEU A 95 10.95 0.69 4.38
CA LEU A 95 11.76 1.38 3.37
C LEU A 95 11.25 2.82 3.13
N HIS A 96 12.09 3.63 2.47
CA HIS A 96 11.75 5.01 2.09
C HIS A 96 11.47 5.94 3.29
N CYS A 97 12.16 5.68 4.40
CA CYS A 97 12.08 6.45 5.63
C CYS A 97 13.48 6.84 6.11
N SER A 98 13.81 8.14 6.15
CA SER A 98 15.02 8.62 6.81
C SER A 98 14.85 8.50 8.33
N PRO A 99 15.60 7.64 9.02
CA PRO A 99 15.39 7.37 10.44
C PRO A 99 15.80 8.57 11.31
N SER A 100 15.04 8.82 12.37
CA SER A 100 15.40 9.74 13.46
C SER A 100 15.94 9.02 14.71
N LEU A 101 15.91 7.68 14.69
CA LEU A 101 16.32 6.79 15.76
C LEU A 101 17.54 5.96 15.34
N LYS A 102 18.18 5.28 16.29
CA LYS A 102 19.34 4.40 16.06
C LYS A 102 19.03 2.94 16.37
N GLU A 103 19.86 2.04 15.85
CA GLU A 103 19.82 0.63 16.24
C GLU A 103 19.98 0.51 17.76
N GLY A 104 19.15 -0.35 18.36
CA GLY A 104 19.08 -0.54 19.79
C GLY A 104 17.93 0.20 20.47
N ASP A 105 17.37 1.25 19.83
CA ASP A 105 16.25 2.00 20.39
C ASP A 105 14.95 1.17 20.40
N SER A 106 14.12 1.40 21.41
CA SER A 106 12.77 0.83 21.52
C SER A 106 11.73 1.84 21.04
N VAL A 107 10.67 1.34 20.42
CA VAL A 107 9.55 2.14 19.93
C VAL A 107 8.23 1.50 20.32
N ALA A 108 7.25 2.31 20.68
CA ALA A 108 5.87 1.91 20.71
C ALA A 108 5.25 2.05 19.31
N ARG A 109 4.23 1.24 19.05
CA ARG A 109 3.36 1.43 17.88
C ARG A 109 2.84 2.87 17.84
N GLY A 110 3.04 3.54 16.70
CA GLY A 110 2.62 4.92 16.47
C GLY A 110 3.69 5.97 16.81
N ASP A 111 4.79 5.59 17.44
CA ASP A 111 5.91 6.49 17.67
C ASP A 111 6.54 6.90 16.33
N VAL A 112 6.99 8.16 16.24
CA VAL A 112 7.71 8.65 15.07
C VAL A 112 9.10 8.00 15.02
N ILE A 113 9.39 7.32 13.91
CA ILE A 113 10.67 6.64 13.68
C ILE A 113 11.56 7.33 12.66
N GLY A 114 11.02 8.33 11.96
CA GLY A 114 11.72 9.05 10.93
C GLY A 114 10.79 9.90 10.07
N SER A 115 11.23 10.16 8.84
CA SER A 115 10.50 10.98 7.86
C SER A 115 10.52 10.36 6.48
N THR A 116 9.46 10.58 5.70
CA THR A 116 9.35 10.12 4.32
C THR A 116 10.46 10.73 3.47
N ILE A 117 11.07 9.93 2.59
CA ILE A 117 12.08 10.40 1.64
C ILE A 117 11.68 10.12 0.21
N ARG A 118 11.99 11.06 -0.70
CA ARG A 118 11.74 10.86 -2.12
C ARG A 118 12.87 10.03 -2.74
N SER A 119 12.71 8.71 -2.69
CA SER A 119 13.69 7.76 -3.21
C SER A 119 13.78 7.76 -4.74
N ARG A 120 14.95 7.42 -5.28
CA ARG A 120 15.14 7.22 -6.74
C ARG A 120 14.46 5.96 -7.28
N TYR A 121 13.85 5.13 -6.42
CA TYR A 121 12.96 4.06 -6.87
C TYR A 121 11.62 4.58 -7.39
N PHE A 122 11.23 5.80 -7.01
CA PHE A 122 9.96 6.39 -7.40
C PHE A 122 9.96 6.98 -8.81
N ASN A 123 8.75 7.31 -9.28
CA ASN A 123 8.51 8.14 -10.46
C ASN A 123 8.06 9.54 -10.05
N TYR A 124 7.98 10.48 -11.00
CA TYR A 124 7.64 11.86 -10.71
C TYR A 124 6.24 12.01 -10.08
N TRP A 125 5.29 11.17 -10.48
CA TRP A 125 3.90 11.17 -9.99
C TRP A 125 3.70 10.43 -8.65
N THR A 126 4.73 9.78 -8.13
CA THR A 126 4.63 9.05 -6.87
C THR A 126 4.54 10.02 -5.71
N GLY A 127 3.47 9.91 -4.90
CA GLY A 127 3.29 10.70 -3.69
C GLY A 127 4.11 10.19 -2.50
N PRO A 128 4.23 10.97 -1.41
CA PRO A 128 4.92 10.56 -0.20
C PRO A 128 4.32 9.31 0.43
N HIS A 129 5.14 8.28 0.60
CA HIS A 129 4.78 7.04 1.27
C HIS A 129 6.01 6.33 1.82
N TYR A 130 5.76 5.35 2.68
CA TYR A 130 6.77 4.40 3.14
C TYR A 130 6.26 2.98 2.94
N HIS A 131 7.20 2.07 2.67
CA HIS A 131 6.90 0.69 2.34
C HIS A 131 7.14 -0.18 3.56
N ILE A 132 6.24 -1.13 3.85
CA ILE A 132 6.40 -2.08 4.95
C ILE A 132 6.21 -3.53 4.52
N GLU A 133 6.98 -4.42 5.14
CA GLU A 133 6.91 -5.87 4.95
C GLU A 133 7.16 -6.58 6.27
N LEU A 134 6.50 -7.72 6.48
CA LEU A 134 6.84 -8.63 7.56
C LEU A 134 7.69 -9.78 7.01
N MET A 135 8.82 -10.10 7.63
CA MET A 135 9.74 -11.16 7.17
C MET A 135 10.53 -11.80 8.30
N ARG A 136 11.23 -12.89 7.99
CA ARG A 136 12.17 -13.53 8.93
C ARG A 136 13.29 -12.56 9.33
N LEU A 137 13.76 -12.67 10.58
CA LEU A 137 14.84 -11.84 11.14
C LEU A 137 16.12 -11.83 10.27
N ASP A 138 16.49 -12.97 9.67
CA ASP A 138 17.68 -13.15 8.83
C ASP A 138 17.51 -12.70 7.35
N SER A 139 16.33 -12.17 7.02
CA SER A 139 15.91 -11.91 5.64
C SER A 139 15.88 -10.43 5.27
N PHE A 140 16.34 -9.54 6.17
CA PHE A 140 16.37 -8.09 5.96
C PHE A 140 16.80 -7.60 4.55
N PRO A 141 17.83 -8.13 3.86
CA PRO A 141 18.18 -7.66 2.51
C PRO A 141 17.33 -8.27 1.37
N ARG A 142 16.44 -9.23 1.63
CA ARG A 142 15.77 -10.07 0.62
C ARG A 142 14.24 -9.89 0.68
N SER A 143 13.70 -8.97 -0.13
CA SER A 143 12.24 -8.73 -0.25
C SER A 143 11.44 -9.97 -0.65
N THR A 144 12.04 -10.90 -1.40
CA THR A 144 11.38 -12.15 -1.84
C THR A 144 11.13 -13.15 -0.70
N ARG A 145 11.52 -12.82 0.54
CA ARG A 145 11.34 -13.65 1.74
C ARG A 145 10.29 -13.08 2.70
N SER A 146 9.55 -12.06 2.28
CA SER A 146 8.42 -11.51 3.03
C SER A 146 7.30 -12.53 3.17
N TYR A 147 6.63 -12.53 4.32
CA TYR A 147 5.45 -13.34 4.55
C TYR A 147 4.26 -12.71 3.81
N GLN A 148 3.47 -13.53 3.12
CA GLN A 148 2.16 -13.13 2.65
C GLN A 148 1.30 -12.72 3.85
N LEU A 149 0.62 -11.59 3.73
CA LEU A 149 -0.22 -11.03 4.76
C LEU A 149 -1.66 -11.53 4.61
N THR A 150 -2.29 -11.80 5.75
CA THR A 150 -3.74 -11.90 5.84
C THR A 150 -4.31 -10.49 5.95
N LEU A 151 -5.22 -10.14 5.04
CA LEU A 151 -5.88 -8.85 5.01
C LEU A 151 -7.12 -8.89 5.92
N PRO A 152 -7.33 -7.91 6.82
CA PRO A 152 -8.45 -7.92 7.75
C PRO A 152 -9.79 -7.47 7.13
N PHE A 153 -9.81 -7.19 5.83
CA PHE A 153 -10.92 -6.55 5.14
C PHE A 153 -11.85 -7.56 4.47
N ARG A 154 -13.15 -7.41 4.70
CA ARG A 154 -14.19 -8.25 4.08
C ARG A 154 -15.30 -7.37 3.55
N PHE A 155 -15.78 -7.70 2.36
CA PHE A 155 -16.90 -7.02 1.74
C PHE A 155 -17.94 -8.05 1.29
N GLU A 156 -19.17 -7.87 1.77
CA GLU A 156 -20.31 -8.62 1.26
C GLU A 156 -20.72 -8.04 -0.09
N SER A 157 -20.68 -8.89 -1.12
CA SER A 157 -21.00 -8.47 -2.49
C SER A 157 -22.38 -7.81 -2.56
N LYS A 158 -22.48 -6.71 -3.32
CA LYS A 158 -23.71 -5.95 -3.51
C LYS A 158 -24.04 -5.87 -4.99
N LYS A 159 -25.26 -6.28 -5.32
CA LYS A 159 -25.80 -6.09 -6.67
C LYS A 159 -26.14 -4.63 -6.89
N ILE A 160 -25.78 -4.14 -8.07
CA ILE A 160 -26.19 -2.84 -8.56
C ILE A 160 -27.11 -3.02 -9.78
N GLU A 161 -28.12 -2.16 -9.87
CA GLU A 161 -29.13 -2.26 -10.92
C GLU A 161 -28.63 -1.68 -12.25
N GLU A 162 -27.97 -0.52 -12.16
CA GLU A 162 -27.46 0.24 -13.30
C GLU A 162 -26.03 0.69 -13.07
N LEU A 163 -25.28 0.72 -14.18
CA LEU A 163 -23.94 1.25 -14.25
C LEU A 163 -23.93 2.46 -15.17
N PRO A 164 -23.35 3.60 -14.76
CA PRO A 164 -23.20 4.71 -15.68
C PRO A 164 -22.21 4.32 -16.78
N SER A 165 -22.67 4.47 -18.02
CA SER A 165 -21.88 4.20 -19.24
C SER A 165 -20.85 5.28 -19.55
N SER A 166 -20.95 6.43 -18.87
CA SER A 166 -19.99 7.53 -18.95
C SER A 166 -19.75 8.13 -17.57
N VAL A 167 -18.55 8.64 -17.36
CA VAL A 167 -18.12 9.30 -16.13
C VAL A 167 -17.67 10.70 -16.50
N GLU A 168 -18.25 11.71 -15.86
CA GLU A 168 -17.76 13.08 -15.96
C GLU A 168 -16.70 13.32 -14.89
N PHE A 169 -15.62 14.02 -15.23
CA PHE A 169 -14.62 14.45 -14.25
C PHE A 169 -14.70 15.96 -14.08
N LEU A 170 -14.89 16.41 -12.84
CA LEU A 170 -14.63 17.79 -12.49
C LEU A 170 -13.13 17.96 -12.33
N ILE A 171 -12.50 18.63 -13.28
CA ILE A 171 -11.06 18.92 -13.22
C ILE A 171 -10.82 19.96 -12.13
N ASP A 172 -9.92 19.62 -11.21
CA ASP A 172 -9.51 20.47 -10.10
C ASP A 172 -8.18 21.15 -10.41
N THR A 173 -7.17 20.35 -10.75
CA THR A 173 -5.81 20.84 -10.99
C THR A 173 -5.25 20.28 -12.29
N VAL A 174 -4.57 21.13 -13.05
CA VAL A 174 -3.80 20.74 -14.24
C VAL A 174 -2.37 21.23 -14.06
N SER A 175 -1.41 20.34 -14.22
CA SER A 175 0.02 20.65 -14.25
C SER A 175 0.67 20.03 -15.51
N GLU A 176 1.96 20.26 -15.71
CA GLU A 176 2.72 19.60 -16.77
C GLU A 176 2.78 18.07 -16.58
N ASP A 177 2.71 17.60 -15.33
CA ASP A 177 2.90 16.19 -14.94
C ASP A 177 1.58 15.42 -14.78
N PHE A 178 0.49 16.08 -14.41
CA PHE A 178 -0.77 15.40 -14.10
C PHE A 178 -2.00 16.30 -14.24
N ILE A 179 -3.15 15.66 -14.42
CA ILE A 179 -4.48 16.23 -14.27
C ILE A 179 -5.16 15.54 -13.09
N ALA A 180 -5.53 16.32 -12.08
CA ALA A 180 -6.32 15.85 -10.95
C ALA A 180 -7.76 16.31 -11.12
N GLY A 181 -8.70 15.40 -10.85
CA GLY A 181 -10.12 15.70 -10.93
C GLY A 181 -10.95 14.70 -10.15
N TYR A 182 -12.19 15.09 -9.89
CA TYR A 182 -13.16 14.33 -9.12
C TYR A 182 -14.17 13.68 -10.07
N PRO A 183 -14.28 12.35 -10.10
CA PRO A 183 -15.27 11.68 -10.93
C PRO A 183 -16.66 11.86 -10.34
N LYS A 184 -17.61 12.30 -11.17
CA LYS A 184 -19.04 12.27 -10.87
C LYS A 184 -19.62 10.95 -11.38
N GLY A 185 -20.24 10.21 -10.47
CA GLY A 185 -20.90 8.94 -10.79
C GLY A 185 -19.98 7.72 -10.83
N LEU A 186 -18.68 7.82 -10.52
CA LEU A 186 -17.89 6.60 -10.27
C LEU A 186 -18.36 5.93 -8.99
N SER A 187 -18.55 4.62 -9.08
CA SER A 187 -18.90 3.80 -7.93
C SER A 187 -17.71 3.72 -6.97
N HIS A 188 -17.99 3.98 -5.70
CA HIS A 188 -17.04 3.85 -4.60
C HIS A 188 -17.55 2.83 -3.59
N THR A 189 -16.61 2.09 -3.00
CA THR A 189 -16.88 1.11 -1.96
C THR A 189 -16.13 1.50 -0.71
N THR A 190 -16.79 1.37 0.44
CA THR A 190 -16.19 1.61 1.77
C THR A 190 -16.12 0.30 2.54
N ILE A 191 -14.92 -0.04 3.05
CA ILE A 191 -14.66 -1.20 3.91
C ILE A 191 -13.89 -0.71 5.14
N ASP A 192 -14.43 -0.93 6.34
CA ASP A 192 -13.80 -0.57 7.61
C ASP A 192 -13.25 0.87 7.70
N GLY A 193 -13.94 1.82 7.06
CA GLY A 193 -13.58 3.24 7.03
C GLY A 193 -12.68 3.66 5.87
N TYR A 194 -12.17 2.73 5.08
CA TYR A 194 -11.40 3.02 3.86
C TYR A 194 -12.31 3.04 2.65
N THR A 195 -12.13 4.04 1.77
CA THR A 195 -12.94 4.20 0.57
C THR A 195 -12.05 4.20 -0.66
N GLY A 196 -12.48 3.48 -1.70
CA GLY A 196 -11.80 3.48 -3.00
C GLY A 196 -12.77 3.12 -4.12
N LEU A 197 -12.26 3.03 -5.34
CA LEU A 197 -13.06 2.66 -6.51
C LEU A 197 -13.63 1.26 -6.35
N SER A 198 -14.90 1.07 -6.69
CA SER A 198 -15.56 -0.23 -6.65
C SER A 198 -15.01 -1.16 -7.73
N GLY A 199 -14.60 -2.37 -7.33
CA GLY A 199 -14.39 -3.48 -8.25
C GLY A 199 -15.71 -4.19 -8.54
N ILE A 200 -15.99 -4.45 -9.81
CA ILE A 200 -17.26 -5.03 -10.26
C ILE A 200 -17.01 -6.35 -10.97
N CYS A 201 -17.62 -7.42 -10.48
CA CYS A 201 -17.59 -8.73 -11.07
C CYS A 201 -18.89 -8.99 -11.86
N ASN A 202 -18.81 -9.76 -12.94
CA ASN A 202 -19.96 -10.17 -13.76
C ASN A 202 -20.84 -8.99 -14.26
N GLY A 203 -20.26 -7.79 -14.35
CA GLY A 203 -20.93 -6.57 -14.81
C GLY A 203 -21.98 -5.98 -13.85
N LYS A 204 -22.26 -6.60 -12.69
CA LYS A 204 -23.31 -6.11 -11.77
C LYS A 204 -23.05 -6.34 -10.28
N ASP A 205 -22.03 -7.10 -9.93
CA ASP A 205 -21.72 -7.42 -8.53
C ASP A 205 -20.56 -6.54 -8.07
N VAL A 206 -20.83 -5.54 -7.23
CA VAL A 206 -19.76 -4.84 -6.51
C VAL A 206 -19.16 -5.83 -5.52
N VAL A 207 -17.86 -6.06 -5.64
CA VAL A 207 -17.16 -7.14 -4.91
C VAL A 207 -16.10 -6.66 -3.93
N GLY A 208 -15.73 -5.38 -3.98
CA GLY A 208 -14.75 -4.79 -3.08
C GLY A 208 -14.13 -3.51 -3.64
N ILE A 209 -12.95 -3.16 -3.14
CA ILE A 209 -12.21 -1.96 -3.56
C ILE A 209 -11.09 -2.36 -4.53
N LEU A 210 -11.01 -1.69 -5.68
CA LEU A 210 -9.83 -1.74 -6.57
C LEU A 210 -8.65 -1.04 -5.87
N ASP A 211 -7.69 -1.82 -5.39
CA ASP A 211 -6.55 -1.31 -4.66
C ASP A 211 -5.61 -0.50 -5.57
N GLY A 212 -5.25 0.71 -5.16
CA GLY A 212 -4.51 1.66 -6.00
C GLY A 212 -5.29 2.21 -7.18
N GLY A 213 -6.57 1.84 -7.34
CA GLY A 213 -7.40 2.23 -8.48
C GLY A 213 -7.12 1.40 -9.73
N LEU A 214 -6.97 2.07 -10.88
CA LEU A 214 -6.62 1.43 -12.14
C LEU A 214 -5.12 1.12 -12.15
N SER A 215 -4.77 -0.17 -12.17
CA SER A 215 -3.37 -0.55 -12.17
C SER A 215 -2.67 -0.19 -13.48
N HIS A 216 -1.54 0.48 -13.38
CA HIS A 216 -0.55 0.67 -14.45
C HIS A 216 0.59 -0.36 -14.40
N TYR A 217 0.44 -1.41 -13.58
CA TYR A 217 1.35 -2.55 -13.48
C TYR A 217 0.74 -3.80 -14.10
N LYS A 218 1.54 -4.87 -14.23
CA LYS A 218 1.08 -6.16 -14.75
C LYS A 218 0.16 -6.93 -13.78
N HIS A 219 -0.15 -6.36 -12.62
CA HIS A 219 -1.02 -6.95 -11.61
C HIS A 219 -1.80 -5.85 -10.90
N GLY A 220 -2.89 -6.23 -10.24
CA GLY A 220 -3.67 -5.38 -9.34
C GLY A 220 -4.38 -6.28 -8.32
N GLY A 221 -5.24 -5.70 -7.49
CA GLY A 221 -6.01 -6.50 -6.54
C GLY A 221 -7.33 -5.85 -6.15
N VAL A 222 -8.24 -6.69 -5.69
CA VAL A 222 -9.54 -6.29 -5.15
C VAL A 222 -9.57 -6.61 -3.66
N ILE A 223 -9.60 -5.58 -2.81
CA ILE A 223 -9.66 -5.74 -1.35
C ILE A 223 -11.11 -6.03 -0.95
N GLY A 224 -11.30 -7.04 -0.11
CA GLY A 224 -12.59 -7.41 0.48
C GLY A 224 -13.33 -8.54 -0.25
N HIS A 225 -12.87 -8.94 -1.44
CA HIS A 225 -13.51 -10.02 -2.21
C HIS A 225 -13.02 -11.40 -1.74
N THR A 226 -13.85 -12.13 -0.99
CA THR A 226 -13.45 -13.41 -0.36
C THR A 226 -13.90 -14.65 -1.14
N ASN A 227 -14.88 -14.53 -2.04
CA ASN A 227 -15.48 -15.65 -2.76
C ASN A 227 -15.26 -15.52 -4.28
N SER A 228 -14.02 -15.23 -4.67
CA SER A 228 -13.64 -15.09 -6.07
C SER A 228 -13.59 -16.42 -6.81
N ILE A 229 -13.96 -16.36 -8.09
CA ILE A 229 -13.78 -17.45 -9.04
C ILE A 229 -12.68 -17.05 -10.02
N GLU A 230 -11.63 -17.87 -10.12
CA GLU A 230 -10.55 -17.67 -11.09
C GLU A 230 -11.12 -17.59 -12.53
N GLY A 231 -10.58 -16.67 -13.33
CA GLY A 231 -11.08 -16.36 -14.67
C GLY A 231 -12.23 -15.36 -14.71
N SER A 232 -12.79 -14.95 -13.57
CA SER A 232 -13.82 -13.90 -13.56
C SER A 232 -13.25 -12.54 -13.97
N ILE A 233 -14.02 -11.78 -14.75
CA ILE A 233 -13.64 -10.43 -15.16
C ILE A 233 -13.99 -9.46 -14.03
N ILE A 234 -13.02 -8.63 -13.66
CA ILE A 234 -13.21 -7.45 -12.83
C ILE A 234 -13.26 -6.23 -13.73
N GLY A 235 -14.21 -5.35 -13.47
CA GLY A 235 -14.36 -4.08 -14.14
C GLY A 235 -14.41 -2.89 -13.17
N LEU A 236 -14.20 -1.72 -13.74
CA LEU A 236 -14.57 -0.43 -13.18
C LEU A 236 -15.78 0.05 -13.99
N GLN A 237 -16.95 0.10 -13.37
CA GLN A 237 -18.22 0.22 -14.10
C GLN A 237 -18.31 -0.88 -15.19
N GLU A 238 -18.69 -0.52 -16.41
CA GLU A 238 -18.80 -1.45 -17.54
C GLU A 238 -17.45 -1.78 -18.21
N VAL A 239 -16.36 -1.12 -17.79
CA VAL A 239 -15.04 -1.27 -18.42
C VAL A 239 -14.26 -2.40 -17.74
N PRO A 240 -13.89 -3.48 -18.44
CA PRO A 240 -13.01 -4.52 -17.90
C PRO A 240 -11.63 -3.96 -17.57
N VAL A 241 -11.12 -4.27 -16.37
CA VAL A 241 -9.80 -3.81 -15.89
C VAL A 241 -8.86 -4.96 -15.55
N GLY A 242 -9.37 -6.19 -15.43
CA GLY A 242 -8.54 -7.36 -15.22
C GLY A 242 -9.34 -8.65 -15.06
N THR A 243 -8.60 -9.75 -14.92
CA THR A 243 -9.16 -11.08 -14.67
C THR A 243 -8.60 -11.60 -13.36
N ILE A 244 -9.44 -12.26 -12.57
CA ILE A 244 -9.00 -12.88 -11.31
C ILE A 244 -8.11 -14.08 -11.62
N GLU A 245 -6.84 -14.01 -11.22
CA GLU A 245 -5.92 -15.15 -11.32
C GLU A 245 -5.91 -16.03 -10.07
N ARG A 246 -6.14 -15.44 -8.89
CA ARG A 246 -6.17 -16.17 -7.61
C ARG A 246 -6.81 -15.35 -6.49
N SER A 247 -7.25 -16.04 -5.44
CA SER A 247 -7.58 -15.46 -4.13
C SER A 247 -6.38 -15.63 -3.19
N LEU A 248 -6.14 -14.66 -2.31
CA LEU A 248 -5.01 -14.65 -1.36
C LEU A 248 -5.48 -14.80 0.09
#